data_AF-A0A9D3VRG8-F1
#
_entry.id   AF-A0A9D3VRG8-F1
#
_cell.length_a   1.000
_cell.length_b   1.000
_cell.length_c   1.000
_cell.angle_alpha   90.00
_cell.angle_beta   90.00
_cell.angle_gamma   90.00
#
_symmetry.space_group_name_H-M   'P 1'
#
loop_
_entity.id
_entity.type
_entity.pdbx_description
1 polymer ?
#
loop_
_entity_poly.entity_id
_entity_poly.type
_entity_poly.pdbx_seq_one_letter_code
_entity_poly.pdbx_strand_id
1 'polypeptide(L)'
;MLPAFNTTTLVLIPKGQKPSNVADFKPISYCSVNYKCVTKILVRRLTPLLPNLISPRQSAFGKGRSISDNSLLAHEFRGYGRGKISARCALKVDLKKALIH
;
A
#
# COMPACT_ATOMS: atom_id res chain seq x y z
N MET A 1 21.14 -19.44 -18.03
CA MET A 1 20.78 -18.68 -16.80
C MET A 1 20.46 -19.68 -15.71
N LEU A 2 21.12 -19.62 -14.55
CA LEU A 2 20.98 -20.60 -13.49
C LEU A 2 19.54 -20.61 -12.93
N PRO A 3 18.82 -21.75 -12.92
CA PRO A 3 17.41 -21.85 -12.53
C PRO A 3 17.12 -21.42 -11.08
N ALA A 4 18.15 -21.26 -10.24
CA ALA A 4 18.01 -20.86 -8.84
C ALA A 4 17.79 -19.34 -8.61
N PHE A 5 18.01 -18.47 -9.61
CA PHE A 5 17.95 -17.03 -9.40
C PHE A 5 16.54 -16.43 -9.56
N ASN A 6 15.68 -17.05 -10.39
CA ASN A 6 14.35 -16.55 -10.73
C ASN A 6 13.21 -17.40 -10.16
N THR A 7 13.49 -18.24 -9.17
CA THR A 7 12.47 -19.01 -8.46
C THR A 7 11.73 -18.11 -7.47
N THR A 8 10.42 -18.03 -7.63
CA THR A 8 9.53 -17.37 -6.68
C THR A 8 8.70 -18.44 -5.99
N THR A 9 8.92 -18.64 -4.70
CA THR A 9 8.13 -19.60 -3.92
C THR A 9 6.82 -18.94 -3.52
N LEU A 10 5.70 -19.53 -3.93
CA LEU A 10 4.38 -19.06 -3.51
C LEU A 10 4.00 -19.70 -2.18
N VAL A 11 3.69 -18.87 -1.20
CA VAL A 11 3.17 -19.28 0.11
C VAL A 11 1.74 -18.78 0.23
N LEU A 12 0.81 -19.65 0.59
CA LEU A 12 -0.59 -19.30 0.80
C LEU A 12 -0.84 -19.02 2.28
N ILE A 13 -1.18 -17.78 2.64
CA ILE A 13 -1.54 -17.42 4.01
C ILE A 13 -3.06 -17.32 4.15
N PRO A 14 -3.70 -18.02 5.10
CA PRO A 14 -5.13 -17.92 5.31
C PRO A 14 -5.53 -16.53 5.81
N LYS A 15 -6.63 -15.98 5.30
CA LYS A 15 -7.18 -14.68 5.71
C LYS A 15 -8.02 -14.74 6.99
N GLY A 16 -8.43 -15.93 7.42
CA GLY A 16 -9.29 -16.13 8.58
C GLY A 16 -9.13 -17.52 9.19
N GLN A 17 -9.86 -17.79 10.28
CA GLN A 17 -9.66 -19.00 11.11
C GLN A 17 -10.12 -20.31 10.46
N LYS A 18 -10.99 -20.26 9.44
CA LYS A 18 -11.51 -21.45 8.73
C LYS A 18 -11.57 -21.19 7.22
N PRO A 19 -10.43 -21.28 6.52
CA PRO A 19 -10.42 -21.14 5.07
C PRO A 19 -11.04 -22.38 4.44
N SER A 20 -12.04 -22.21 3.59
CA SER A 20 -12.71 -23.32 2.88
C SER A 20 -12.57 -23.21 1.36
N ASN A 21 -12.35 -22.00 0.85
CA ASN A 21 -12.14 -21.74 -0.57
C ASN A 21 -10.73 -21.21 -0.85
N VAL A 22 -10.23 -21.42 -2.07
CA VAL A 22 -8.92 -20.87 -2.51
C VAL A 22 -8.89 -19.34 -2.41
N ALA A 23 -10.03 -18.67 -2.55
CA ALA A 23 -10.18 -17.23 -2.39
C ALA A 23 -9.91 -16.72 -0.95
N ASP A 24 -9.98 -17.60 0.05
CA ASP A 24 -9.73 -17.29 1.46
C ASP A 24 -8.24 -17.25 1.79
N PHE A 25 -7.39 -17.63 0.84
CA PHE A 25 -5.95 -17.51 0.96
C PHE A 25 -5.45 -16.24 0.28
N LYS A 26 -4.42 -15.65 0.87
CA LYS A 26 -3.64 -14.57 0.29
C LYS A 26 -2.31 -15.18 -0.19
N PRO A 27 -2.06 -15.25 -1.50
CA PRO A 27 -0.76 -15.66 -1.99
C PRO A 27 0.29 -14.60 -1.64
N ILE A 28 1.41 -15.06 -1.09
CA ILE A 28 2.60 -14.26 -0.85
C ILE A 28 3.75 -14.90 -1.61
N SER A 29 4.35 -14.11 -2.49
CA SER A 29 5.55 -14.48 -3.23
C SER A 29 6.78 -14.26 -2.35
N TYR A 30 7.46 -15.35 -1.98
CA TYR A 30 8.80 -15.30 -1.39
C TYR A 30 9.84 -15.30 -2.51
N CYS A 31 10.51 -14.16 -2.65
CA CYS A 31 11.61 -13.97 -3.60
C CYS A 31 12.97 -14.20 -2.94
N SER A 32 13.93 -14.66 -3.73
CA SER A 32 15.32 -14.86 -3.34
C SER A 32 15.95 -13.59 -2.73
N VAL A 33 16.87 -13.75 -1.78
CA VAL A 33 17.56 -12.64 -1.09
C VAL A 33 18.20 -11.65 -2.08
N ASN A 34 18.74 -12.16 -3.20
CA ASN A 34 19.29 -11.35 -4.28
C ASN A 34 18.27 -10.36 -4.86
N TYR A 35 17.02 -10.80 -5.06
CA TYR A 35 15.95 -9.92 -5.53
C TYR A 35 15.59 -8.84 -4.50
N LYS A 36 15.61 -9.19 -3.20
CA LYS A 36 15.46 -8.21 -2.10
C LYS A 36 16.59 -7.18 -2.08
N CYS A 37 17.83 -7.59 -2.38
CA CYS A 37 18.97 -6.68 -2.48
C CYS A 37 18.80 -5.71 -3.65
N VAL A 38 18.49 -6.21 -4.85
CA VAL A 38 18.28 -5.37 -6.05
C VAL A 38 17.13 -4.39 -5.84
N THR A 39 15.99 -4.85 -5.32
CA THR A 39 14.84 -3.98 -5.02
C THR A 39 15.17 -2.92 -3.97
N LYS A 40 15.95 -3.25 -2.92
CA LYS A 40 16.40 -2.27 -1.93
C LYS A 40 17.30 -1.19 -2.54
N ILE A 41 18.18 -1.55 -3.48
CA ILE A 41 19.01 -0.59 -4.23
C ILE A 41 18.13 0.31 -5.09
N LEU A 42 17.16 -0.25 -5.82
CA LEU A 42 16.20 0.50 -6.64
C LEU A 42 15.40 1.50 -5.79
N VAL A 43 14.83 1.03 -4.67
CA VAL A 43 14.08 1.89 -3.74
C VAL A 43 14.97 3.03 -3.25
N ARG A 44 16.21 2.77 -2.85
CA ARG A 44 17.14 3.82 -2.40
C ARG A 44 17.42 4.87 -3.48
N ARG A 45 17.51 4.47 -4.74
CA ARG A 45 17.72 5.39 -5.88
C ARG A 45 16.46 6.16 -6.27
N LEU A 46 15.29 5.54 -6.18
CA LEU A 46 14.01 6.15 -6.54
C LEU A 46 13.46 7.07 -5.44
N THR A 47 13.70 6.75 -4.17
CA THR A 47 13.22 7.54 -3.01
C THR A 47 13.44 9.05 -3.12
N PRO A 48 14.64 9.56 -3.49
CA PRO A 48 14.84 11.01 -3.64
C PRO A 48 14.08 11.64 -4.82
N LEU A 49 13.65 10.85 -5.81
CA LEU A 49 12.91 11.33 -6.99
C LEU A 49 11.39 11.30 -6.77
N LEU A 50 10.90 10.43 -5.87
CA LEU A 50 9.48 10.27 -5.57
C LEU A 50 8.77 11.58 -5.16
N PRO A 51 9.37 12.51 -4.39
CA PRO A 51 8.71 13.77 -4.03
C PRO A 51 8.31 14.64 -5.24
N ASN A 52 9.05 14.53 -6.34
CA ASN A 52 8.80 15.30 -7.56
C ASN A 52 7.77 14.61 -8.49
N LEU A 53 7.60 13.29 -8.33
CA LEU A 53 6.69 12.47 -9.15
C LEU A 53 5.33 12.25 -8.47
N ILE A 54 5.29 12.26 -7.15
CA ILE A 54 4.09 11.93 -6.36
C ILE A 54 3.44 13.20 -5.84
N SER A 55 2.13 13.30 -6.05
CA SER A 55 1.31 14.38 -5.51
C SER A 55 1.45 14.51 -3.99
N PRO A 56 1.50 15.74 -3.43
CA PRO A 56 1.47 15.97 -1.99
C PRO A 56 0.27 15.33 -1.30
N ARG A 57 -0.83 15.12 -2.03
CA ARG A 57 -2.09 14.53 -1.53
C ARG A 57 -2.03 12.99 -1.39
N GLN A 58 -0.95 12.34 -1.82
CA GLN A 58 -0.77 10.90 -1.64
C GLN A 58 -0.06 10.64 -0.30
N SER A 59 -0.85 10.33 0.71
CA SER A 59 -0.46 10.20 2.12
C SER A 59 0.10 8.83 2.52
N ALA A 60 0.14 7.87 1.60
CA ALA A 60 0.68 6.53 1.84
C ALA A 60 1.99 6.30 1.06
N PHE A 61 2.89 5.49 1.63
CA PHE A 61 4.11 4.95 1.00
C PHE A 61 5.23 5.97 0.67
N GLY A 62 5.22 7.16 1.30
CA GLY A 62 6.32 8.13 1.25
C GLY A 62 7.06 8.22 2.60
N LYS A 63 8.37 8.46 2.58
CA LYS A 63 9.14 8.70 3.82
C LYS A 63 8.59 9.94 4.53
N GLY A 64 8.18 9.79 5.79
CA GLY A 64 7.62 10.88 6.60
C GLY A 64 6.13 11.17 6.38
N ARG A 65 5.39 10.32 5.64
CA ARG A 65 3.92 10.43 5.51
C ARG A 65 3.25 9.31 6.31
N SER A 66 2.29 9.67 7.16
CA SER A 66 1.53 8.71 7.98
C SER A 66 0.07 8.61 7.52
N ILE A 67 -0.52 7.43 7.69
CA ILE A 67 -1.97 7.26 7.51
C ILE A 67 -2.78 8.13 8.47
N SER A 68 -2.19 8.49 9.62
CA SER A 68 -2.77 9.39 10.61
C SER A 68 -3.03 10.79 10.04
N ASP A 69 -2.19 11.28 9.14
CA ASP A 69 -2.34 12.61 8.53
C ASP A 69 -3.66 12.70 7.74
N ASN A 70 -4.04 11.61 7.07
CA ASN A 70 -5.33 11.50 6.38
C ASN A 70 -6.52 11.52 7.32
N SER A 71 -6.39 10.90 8.49
CA SER A 71 -7.46 10.89 9.48
C SER A 71 -7.70 12.29 10.07
N LEU A 72 -6.62 13.04 10.32
CA LEU A 72 -6.69 14.42 10.81
C LEU A 72 -7.35 15.33 9.78
N LEU A 73 -6.91 15.26 8.51
CA LEU A 73 -7.55 16.00 7.41
C LEU A 73 -9.04 15.65 7.29
N ALA A 74 -9.41 14.37 7.37
CA ALA A 74 -10.81 13.96 7.33
C ALA A 74 -11.63 14.50 8.51
N HIS A 75 -11.02 14.65 9.69
CA HIS A 75 -11.65 15.30 10.84
C HIS A 75 -11.86 16.80 10.63
N GLU A 76 -10.89 17.51 10.06
CA GLU A 76 -11.04 18.93 9.69
C GLU A 76 -12.12 19.14 8.62
N PHE A 77 -12.18 18.28 7.60
CA PHE A 77 -13.23 18.30 6.59
C PHE A 77 -14.62 18.03 7.16
N ARG A 78 -14.74 17.35 8.30
CA ARG A 78 -16.03 17.17 9.01
C ARG A 78 -16.45 18.38 9.83
N GLY A 79 -15.62 19.43 9.94
CA GLY A 79 -16.01 20.69 10.58
C GLY A 79 -16.02 20.63 12.10
N TYR A 80 -15.05 19.94 12.70
CA TYR A 80 -14.89 19.88 14.15
C TYR A 80 -14.85 21.31 14.74
N GLY A 81 -15.81 21.65 15.59
CA GLY A 81 -15.88 22.96 16.28
C GLY A 81 -16.58 24.11 15.54
N ARG A 82 -17.28 23.89 14.41
CA ARG A 82 -18.06 24.95 13.74
C ARG A 82 -19.57 24.72 13.84
N GLY A 83 -20.29 25.67 14.43
CA GLY A 83 -21.75 25.62 14.65
C GLY A 83 -22.64 25.77 13.40
N LYS A 84 -22.06 26.09 12.23
CA LYS A 84 -22.74 26.07 10.92
C LYS A 84 -21.86 25.36 9.90
N ILE A 85 -22.29 24.19 9.46
CA ILE A 85 -21.58 23.35 8.48
C ILE A 85 -22.45 23.30 7.22
N SER A 86 -21.88 23.62 6.04
CA SER A 86 -22.58 23.43 4.77
C SER A 86 -22.71 21.94 4.46
N ALA A 87 -23.70 21.53 3.66
CA ALA A 87 -23.78 20.15 3.18
C ALA A 87 -22.47 19.75 2.48
N ARG A 88 -21.90 18.59 2.87
CA ARG A 88 -20.68 18.01 2.32
C ARG A 88 -20.91 16.53 2.01
N CYS A 89 -20.27 16.02 0.98
CA CYS A 89 -20.28 14.61 0.61
C CYS A 89 -18.84 14.08 0.58
N ALA A 90 -18.65 12.82 0.99
CA ALA A 90 -17.37 12.13 0.91
C ALA A 90 -17.50 10.95 -0.06
N LEU A 91 -16.62 10.90 -1.06
CA LEU A 91 -16.53 9.78 -1.97
C LEU A 91 -15.41 8.84 -1.52
N LYS A 92 -15.78 7.61 -1.15
CA LYS A 92 -14.82 6.54 -0.86
C LYS A 92 -14.65 5.68 -2.11
N VAL A 93 -13.45 5.69 -2.67
CA VAL A 93 -13.06 4.82 -3.78
C VAL A 93 -12.15 3.72 -3.23
N ASP A 94 -12.50 2.46 -3.48
CA ASP A 94 -11.67 1.30 -3.11
C ASP A 94 -11.17 0.59 -4.37
N LEU A 95 -9.86 0.35 -4.46
CA LEU A 95 -9.23 -0.28 -5.61
C LEU A 95 -8.93 -1.75 -5.28
N LYS A 96 -9.55 -2.68 -6.02
CA LYS A 96 -9.23 -4.11 -5.88
C LYS A 96 -7.85 -4.40 -6.47
N LYS A 97 -6.97 -4.99 -5.65
CA LYS A 97 -5.66 -5.58 -6.03
C LYS A 97 -4.76 -4.67 -6.89
N ALA A 98 -4.01 -3.77 -6.23
CA ALA A 98 -3.04 -2.90 -6.92
C ALA A 98 -1.67 -3.54 -7.21
N LEU A 99 -1.37 -4.72 -6.67
CA LEU A 99 -0.02 -5.32 -6.68
C LEU A 99 0.00 -6.78 -7.17
N ILE A 100 -1.08 -7.28 -7.76
CA ILE A 100 -1.22 -8.70 -8.14
C ILE A 100 -1.69 -8.76 -9.59
N HIS A 101 -0.81 -9.27 -10.48
CA HIS A 101 -1.16 -9.85 -11.77
C HIS A 101 -0.66 -11.29 -11.81
#